data_AF-A0A6B2TAD2-F1
#
_entry.id   AF-A0A6B2TAD2-F1
#
_cell.length_a   1.000
_cell.length_b   1.000
_cell.length_c   1.000
_cell.angle_alpha   90.00
_cell.angle_beta   90.00
_cell.angle_gamma   90.00
#
_symmetry.space_group_name_H-M   'P 1'
#
loop_
_entity.id
_entity.type
_entity.pdbx_description
1 polymer ?
#
loop_
_entity_poly.entity_id
_entity_poly.type
_entity_poly.pdbx_seq_one_letter_code
_entity_poly.pdbx_strand_id
1 'polypeptide(L)' 'FTGGLFNLGDPLLAPLLAELAEQLPHARPVPAAGDPLDGALRMAADIARGGLRLPLDSRMLSVHEGGDLEDGASRRR' A
#
# COMPACT_ATOMS: atom_id res chain seq x y z
N PHE A 1 9.42 7.75 -5.99
CA PHE A 1 8.30 8.50 -6.57
C PHE A 1 7.01 7.75 -6.34
N THR A 2 6.10 8.34 -5.57
CA THR A 2 4.77 7.78 -5.26
C THR A 2 3.73 8.43 -6.16
N GLY A 3 3.09 7.64 -7.03
CA GLY A 3 1.99 8.10 -7.88
C GLY A 3 2.36 9.22 -8.87
N GLY A 4 1.33 9.89 -9.40
CA GLY A 4 1.46 10.98 -10.37
C GLY A 4 1.82 12.34 -9.77
N LEU A 5 1.94 12.45 -8.44
CA LEU A 5 2.24 13.71 -7.75
C LEU A 5 3.56 14.33 -8.21
N PHE A 6 4.55 13.48 -8.51
CA PHE A 6 5.85 13.90 -9.02
C PHE A 6 5.86 14.20 -10.53
N ASN A 7 4.74 14.02 -11.21
CA ASN A 7 4.57 14.43 -12.62
C ASN A 7 3.91 15.81 -12.74
N LEU A 8 3.60 16.49 -11.63
CA LEU A 8 2.89 17.78 -11.64
C LEU A 8 3.82 19.00 -11.85
N GLY A 9 5.13 18.78 -11.95
CA GLY A 9 6.12 19.80 -12.28
C GLY A 9 6.57 20.68 -11.11
N ASP A 10 7.54 21.55 -11.41
CA ASP A 10 8.25 22.36 -10.42
C ASP A 10 7.38 23.24 -9.52
N PRO A 11 6.27 23.86 -9.98
CA PRO A 11 5.43 24.69 -9.11
C PRO A 11 4.86 23.94 -7.90
N LEU A 12 4.68 22.63 -8.01
CA LEU A 12 4.18 21.78 -6.93
C LEU A 12 5.28 20.97 -6.24
N LEU A 13 6.32 20.60 -7.00
CA LEU A 13 7.43 19.81 -6.46
C LEU A 13 8.39 20.63 -5.61
N ALA A 14 8.74 21.85 -6.03
CA ALA A 14 9.68 22.68 -5.30
C ALA A 14 9.24 22.98 -3.85
N PRO A 15 7.99 23.45 -3.58
CA PRO A 15 7.55 23.69 -2.20
C PRO A 15 7.46 22.39 -1.39
N LEU A 16 7.02 21.28 -2.00
CA LEU A 16 6.97 19.97 -1.34
C LEU A 16 8.37 19.51 -0.89
N LEU A 17 9.37 19.63 -1.75
CA LEU A 17 10.74 19.20 -1.44
C LEU A 17 11.38 20.09 -0.37
N ALA A 18 11.09 21.39 -0.37
CA ALA A 18 11.55 22.31 0.68
C ALA A 18 10.98 21.91 2.05
N GLU A 19 9.66 21.70 2.14
CA GLU A 19 9.02 21.27 3.38
C GLU A 19 9.54 19.91 3.86
N LEU A 20 9.74 18.94 2.95
CA LEU A 20 10.31 17.65 3.31
C LEU A 20 11.73 17.76 3.87
N ALA A 21 12.55 18.68 3.35
CA ALA A 21 13.90 18.90 3.87
C ALA A 21 13.88 19.49 5.30
N GLU A 22 12.93 20.38 5.60
CA GLU A 22 12.76 20.94 6.94
C GLU A 22 12.20 19.92 7.94
N GLN A 23 11.17 19.16 7.56
CA GLN A 23 10.52 18.20 8.45
C GLN A 23 11.32 16.90 8.63
N LEU A 24 12.10 16.51 7.63
CA LEU A 24 12.86 15.25 7.63
C LEU A 24 14.36 15.50 7.34
N PRO A 25 15.06 16.27 8.18
CA PRO A 25 16.43 16.72 7.91
C PRO A 25 17.45 15.56 7.87
N HIS A 26 17.11 14.41 8.42
CA HIS A 26 17.95 13.22 8.44
C HIS A 26 17.58 12.20 7.36
N ALA A 27 16.51 12.43 6.61
CA ALA A 27 16.07 11.52 5.55
C ALA A 27 16.81 11.84 4.25
N ARG A 28 17.24 10.80 3.54
CA ARG A 28 17.80 10.92 2.19
C ARG A 28 16.71 10.63 1.15
N PRO A 29 16.37 11.57 0.26
CA PRO A 29 15.51 11.27 -0.87
C PRO A 29 16.12 10.18 -1.73
N VAL A 30 15.33 9.18 -2.10
CA VAL A 30 15.73 8.12 -3.03
C VAL A 30 14.66 7.95 -4.10
N PRO A 31 15.04 7.59 -5.35
CA PRO A 31 14.08 7.17 -6.35
C PRO A 31 13.19 6.03 -5.81
N ALA A 32 11.94 5.93 -6.26
CA ALA A 32 11.16 4.75 -5.91
C ALA A 32 11.79 3.52 -6.55
N ALA A 33 11.72 2.40 -5.84
CA ALA A 33 11.90 1.11 -6.45
C ALA A 33 10.60 0.74 -7.17
N GLY A 34 10.66 0.60 -8.49
CA GLY A 34 9.50 0.23 -9.31
C GLY A 34 8.43 1.32 -9.42
N ASP A 35 7.31 0.94 -10.02
CA ASP A 35 6.11 1.74 -10.13
C ASP A 35 5.12 1.46 -8.95
N PRO A 36 4.09 2.30 -8.76
CA PRO A 36 3.12 2.08 -7.69
C PRO A 36 2.37 0.73 -7.77
N LEU A 37 2.22 0.15 -8.96
CA LEU A 37 1.51 -1.09 -9.20
C LEU A 37 2.38 -2.32 -8.88
N ASP A 38 3.71 -2.23 -9.02
CA ASP A 38 4.66 -3.28 -8.69
C ASP A 38 4.48 -3.77 -7.24
N GLY A 39 4.31 -2.83 -6.30
CA GLY A 39 4.05 -3.15 -4.90
C GLY A 39 2.73 -3.89 -4.70
N ALA A 40 1.66 -3.45 -5.36
CA ALA A 40 0.35 -4.07 -5.27
C ALA A 40 0.35 -5.50 -5.85
N LEU A 41 0.96 -5.69 -7.02
CA LEU A 41 1.07 -7.01 -7.66
C LEU A 41 1.90 -7.98 -6.82
N ARG A 42 3.00 -7.50 -6.21
CA ARG A 42 3.81 -8.31 -5.32
C ARG A 42 3.03 -8.77 -4.09
N MET A 43 2.29 -7.88 -3.45
CA MET A 43 1.43 -8.24 -2.32
C MET A 43 0.34 -9.24 -2.72
N ALA A 44 -0.34 -9.03 -3.85
CA ALA A 44 -1.36 -9.94 -4.34
C ALA A 44 -0.79 -11.34 -4.62
N ALA A 45 0.39 -11.42 -5.24
CA ALA A 45 1.06 -12.69 -5.51
C ALA A 45 1.50 -13.41 -4.22
N ASP A 46 1.98 -12.66 -3.23
CA ASP A 46 2.36 -13.22 -1.92
C ASP A 46 1.13 -13.70 -1.13
N ILE A 47 0.00 -12.98 -1.20
CA ILE A 47 -1.27 -13.41 -0.61
C ILE A 47 -1.75 -14.70 -1.26
N ALA A 48 -1.78 -14.76 -2.60
CA ALA A 48 -2.23 -15.93 -3.35
C ALA A 48 -1.40 -17.20 -3.07
N ARG A 49 -0.14 -17.02 -2.66
CA ARG A 49 0.78 -18.12 -2.31
C ARG A 49 0.87 -18.39 -0.81
N GLY A 50 0.15 -17.65 0.03
CA GLY A 50 0.25 -17.73 1.49
C GLY A 50 1.62 -17.27 2.04
N GLY A 51 2.36 -16.48 1.27
CA GLY A 51 3.72 -15.99 1.59
C GLY A 51 3.77 -14.55 2.08
N LEU A 52 2.63 -13.86 2.24
CA LEU A 52 2.63 -12.48 2.70
C LEU A 52 3.17 -12.38 4.13
N ARG A 53 4.28 -11.67 4.29
CA ARG A 53 4.94 -11.46 5.59
C ARG A 53 4.38 -10.28 6.39
N LEU A 54 3.60 -9.43 5.73
CA LEU A 54 2.92 -8.31 6.37
C LEU A 54 1.70 -8.82 7.14
N PRO A 55 1.43 -8.27 8.34
CA PRO A 55 0.21 -8.61 9.07
C PRO A 55 -1.01 -8.17 8.27
N LEU A 56 -2.00 -9.04 8.18
CA LEU A 56 -3.31 -8.73 7.64
C LEU A 56 -4.07 -7.88 8.67
N ASP A 57 -4.57 -6.71 8.28
CA ASP A 57 -5.50 -5.92 9.11
C ASP A 57 -6.93 -6.24 8.69
N SER A 58 -7.75 -6.67 9.65
CA SER A 58 -9.15 -7.05 9.42
C SER A 58 -10.04 -5.91 8.91
N ARG A 59 -9.59 -4.66 9.02
CA ARG A 59 -10.29 -3.47 8.48
C ARG A 59 -9.98 -3.20 7.01
N MET A 60 -9.00 -3.89 6.42
CA MET A 60 -8.70 -3.76 5.00
C MET A 60 -9.83 -4.36 4.16
N LEU A 61 -10.06 -3.77 2.98
CA LEU A 61 -10.99 -4.30 2.00
C LEU A 61 -10.53 -5.71 1.55
N SER A 62 -11.32 -6.73 1.84
CA SER A 62 -11.11 -8.11 1.40
C SER A 62 -12.13 -8.48 0.33
N VAL A 63 -11.66 -9.18 -0.70
CA VAL A 63 -12.55 -9.81 -1.67
C VAL A 63 -12.82 -11.23 -1.19
N HIS A 64 -14.07 -11.51 -0.84
CA HIS A 64 -14.53 -12.87 -0.60
C HIS A 64 -15.19 -13.35 -1.88
N GLU A 65 -14.85 -14.56 -2.34
CA GLU A 65 -15.74 -15.24 -3.28
C GLU A 65 -17.11 -15.32 -2.58
N GLY A 66 -18.15 -14.82 -3.23
CA GLY A 66 -19.52 -14.88 -2.73
C GLY A 66 -19.96 -16.33 -2.66
N GLY A 67 -19.54 -17.03 -1.61
CA GLY A 67 -20.18 -18.23 -1.12
C GLY A 67 -21.33 -17.76 -0.25
N ASP A 68 -22.53 -18.23 -0.61
CA ASP A 68 -23.82 -17.86 -0.07
C ASP A 68 -23.84 -17.55 1.43
N LEU A 69 -24.63 -16.54 1.79
CA LEU A 69 -25.01 -16.26 3.18
C LEU A 69 -25.74 -17.48 3.77
N GLU A 70 -25.00 -18.46 4.28
CA GLU A 70 -25.48 -19.36 5.32
C GLU A 70 -24.85 -18.93 6.63
N ASP A 71 -25.52 -17.97 7.26
CA ASP A 71 -25.42 -17.70 8.68
C ASP A 71 -25.96 -18.93 9.45
N GLY A 72 -25.10 -19.54 10.24
CA GLY A 72 -25.38 -20.83 10.88
C GLY A 72 -24.40 -21.13 12.00
N ALA A 73 -24.38 -20.23 13.00
CA ALA A 73 -23.76 -20.38 14.31
C ALA A 73 -23.40 -21.82 14.73
N SER A 74 -22.10 -22.15 14.78
CA SER A 74 -21.58 -23.06 15.81
C SER A 74 -20.05 -23.04 15.89
N ARG A 75 -19.50 -22.23 16.82
CA ARG A 75 -18.27 -22.61 17.51
C ARG A 75 -18.27 -22.07 18.94
N ARG A 76 -19.07 -22.71 19.78
CA ARG A 76 -18.64 -23.08 21.13
C ARG A 76 -18.51 -24.60 21.16
N ARG A 77 -17.27 -25.09 21.15
CA ARG A 77 -16.67 -26.00 22.14
C ARG A 77 -15.18 -26.14 21.82
#